data_AF-A0A2M7NW03-F1
#
_entry.id   AF-A0A2M7NW03-F1
#
_cell.length_a   1.000
_cell.length_b   1.000
_cell.length_c   1.000
_cell.angle_alpha   90.00
_cell.angle_beta   90.00
_cell.angle_gamma   90.00
#
_symmetry.space_group_name_H-M   'P 1'
#
loop_
_entity.id
_entity.type
_entity.pdbx_description
1 polymer ?
#
loop_
_entity_poly.entity_id
_entity_poly.type
_entity_poly.pdbx_seq_one_letter_code
_entity_poly.pdbx_strand_id
1 'polypeptide(L)'
;SAAAKASAVMGVTEVSITGKEATVVLDGYLKISNIDVLKRGDRIKIKLPIYVSKAGKIFPQVNFTSSALEDRVISAIKTGKPAGSVSSKLSYKVSKMSLYEPKGQRSSMKAFSAVTFNNEVEVECKVMTGSKGPWVSWPSSKSGSKWVKQVDIIKPEIKKRIEKSVIDKYEKETSYAAEIIPGGKSLPLTVTEVEVTSVSGAGTTKAIASVVLNNAIKISEIKVKEIGGNTRLEYPAYVNKRGKVYLQIKMLDPAFEKDVIDAIVRKEPASKTSNQISYKVSKYSPFTRGGSKLKVFCAMTFNNKIEIECKIMEGKWGGWVSWPARAPEGGGTWINQVEIKDKKLKSVVEKTLTDKYDSESGGSSSSGDDY
;
A
#
# COMPACT_ATOMS: atom_id res chain seq x y z
N SER A 1 -20.33 -16.84 -29.83
CA SER A 1 -19.84 -17.79 -28.82
C SER A 1 -18.55 -18.39 -29.36
N ALA A 2 -17.39 -17.94 -28.87
CA ALA A 2 -16.10 -18.50 -29.27
C ALA A 2 -15.71 -19.55 -28.23
N ALA A 3 -15.76 -20.83 -28.62
CA ALA A 3 -15.29 -21.92 -27.79
C ALA A 3 -13.82 -21.67 -27.43
N ALA A 4 -13.53 -21.55 -26.13
CA ALA A 4 -12.17 -21.50 -25.64
C ALA A 4 -11.47 -22.80 -26.07
N LYS A 5 -10.53 -22.72 -27.01
CA LYS A 5 -9.62 -23.83 -27.33
C LYS A 5 -9.03 -24.31 -26.01
N ALA A 6 -9.23 -25.58 -25.69
CA ALA A 6 -8.60 -26.21 -24.54
C ALA A 6 -7.09 -25.95 -24.63
N SER A 7 -6.58 -25.12 -23.70
CA SER A 7 -5.14 -24.95 -23.53
C SER A 7 -4.57 -26.33 -23.23
N ALA A 8 -3.53 -26.73 -23.95
CA ALA A 8 -2.79 -27.93 -23.58
C ALA A 8 -2.34 -27.79 -22.11
N VAL A 9 -2.51 -28.86 -21.33
CA VAL A 9 -2.03 -28.94 -19.95
C VAL A 9 -0.53 -28.65 -19.95
N MET A 10 -0.03 -27.87 -18.98
CA MET A 10 1.37 -27.49 -18.85
C MET A 10 2.26 -28.75 -18.76
N GLY A 11 3.39 -28.74 -19.44
CA GLY A 11 4.39 -29.79 -19.37
C GLY A 11 5.28 -29.64 -18.14
N VAL A 12 5.71 -30.75 -17.54
CA VAL A 12 6.79 -30.79 -16.56
C VAL A 12 8.10 -30.96 -17.32
N THR A 13 8.92 -29.91 -17.39
CA THR A 13 10.20 -29.93 -18.12
C THR A 13 11.34 -30.48 -17.29
N GLU A 14 11.30 -30.27 -15.97
CA GLU A 14 12.31 -30.75 -15.04
C GLU A 14 11.63 -31.24 -13.76
N VAL A 15 12.17 -32.30 -13.17
CA VAL A 15 11.77 -32.82 -11.88
C VAL A 15 13.02 -33.29 -11.12
N SER A 16 13.13 -32.90 -9.86
CA SER A 16 14.19 -33.36 -8.97
C SER A 16 13.60 -33.69 -7.61
N ILE A 17 14.04 -34.80 -7.02
CA ILE A 17 13.54 -35.30 -5.74
C ILE A 17 14.72 -35.39 -4.77
N THR A 18 14.56 -34.83 -3.58
CA THR A 18 15.57 -34.87 -2.52
C THR A 18 14.88 -35.26 -1.22
N GLY A 19 15.12 -36.48 -0.76
CA GLY A 19 14.42 -37.04 0.40
C GLY A 19 12.90 -37.11 0.16
N LYS A 20 12.13 -36.37 0.96
CA LYS A 20 10.66 -36.30 0.86
C LYS A 20 10.15 -35.06 0.13
N GLU A 21 11.03 -34.26 -0.45
CA GLU A 21 10.66 -33.06 -1.18
C GLU A 21 10.92 -33.22 -2.68
N ALA A 22 10.06 -32.63 -3.49
CA ALA A 22 10.24 -32.50 -4.92
C ALA A 22 10.32 -31.02 -5.34
N THR A 23 11.01 -30.82 -6.45
CA THR A 23 11.03 -29.56 -7.19
C THR A 23 10.65 -29.88 -8.63
N VAL A 24 9.78 -29.07 -9.22
CA VAL A 24 9.36 -29.21 -10.62
C VAL A 24 9.49 -27.88 -11.35
N VAL A 25 9.74 -27.96 -12.65
CA VAL A 25 9.68 -26.82 -13.57
C VAL A 25 8.57 -27.08 -14.57
N LEU A 26 7.63 -26.14 -14.66
CA LEU A 26 6.49 -26.19 -15.56
C LEU A 26 6.74 -25.30 -16.78
N ASP A 27 6.61 -25.90 -17.96
CA ASP A 27 6.85 -25.32 -19.28
C ASP A 27 8.20 -24.57 -19.43
N GLY A 28 9.19 -24.84 -18.56
CA GLY A 28 10.45 -24.08 -18.53
C GLY A 28 10.31 -22.63 -18.03
N TYR A 29 9.18 -22.27 -17.42
CA TYR A 29 8.90 -20.90 -16.95
C TYR A 29 8.75 -20.80 -15.44
N LEU A 30 8.02 -21.74 -14.83
CA LEU A 30 7.62 -21.67 -13.43
C LEU A 30 8.25 -22.81 -12.65
N LYS A 31 9.17 -22.47 -11.74
CA LYS A 31 9.77 -23.42 -10.81
C LYS A 31 8.99 -23.44 -9.51
N ILE A 32 8.61 -24.61 -9.03
CA ILE A 32 7.98 -24.84 -7.73
C ILE A 32 8.85 -25.82 -6.95
N SER A 33 9.36 -25.39 -5.80
CA SER A 33 10.23 -26.16 -4.90
C SER A 33 9.50 -26.48 -3.59
N ASN A 34 10.04 -27.39 -2.78
CA ASN A 34 9.47 -27.80 -1.50
C ASN A 34 8.05 -28.37 -1.63
N ILE A 35 7.82 -29.19 -2.65
CA ILE A 35 6.60 -29.99 -2.77
C ILE A 35 6.79 -31.24 -1.90
N ASP A 36 6.01 -31.40 -0.84
CA ASP A 36 6.10 -32.59 0.01
C ASP A 36 5.53 -33.79 -0.74
N VAL A 37 6.29 -34.88 -0.81
CA VAL A 37 5.93 -36.14 -1.45
C VAL A 37 5.60 -37.16 -0.37
N LEU A 38 4.32 -37.50 -0.26
CA LEU A 38 3.81 -38.51 0.67
C LEU A 38 3.61 -39.82 -0.07
N LYS A 39 4.44 -40.82 0.24
CA LYS A 39 4.37 -42.17 -0.34
C LYS A 39 3.69 -43.14 0.62
N ARG A 40 2.72 -43.91 0.13
CA ARG A 40 2.12 -45.05 0.85
C ARG A 40 1.93 -46.20 -0.15
N GLY A 41 2.88 -47.13 -0.19
CA GLY A 41 2.99 -48.11 -1.27
C GLY A 41 3.22 -47.41 -2.61
N ASP A 42 2.45 -47.80 -3.63
CA ASP A 42 2.51 -47.21 -4.98
C ASP A 42 1.76 -45.88 -5.14
N ARG A 43 1.03 -45.46 -4.11
CA ARG A 43 0.28 -44.21 -4.11
C ARG A 43 1.19 -43.07 -3.68
N ILE A 44 1.24 -42.03 -4.51
CA ILE A 44 1.90 -40.77 -4.24
C ILE A 44 0.81 -39.70 -4.06
N LYS A 45 0.90 -38.95 -2.98
CA LYS A 45 0.17 -37.69 -2.78
C LYS A 45 1.17 -36.58 -2.62
N ILE A 46 0.89 -35.42 -3.20
CA ILE A 46 1.72 -34.23 -3.02
C ILE A 46 1.05 -33.21 -2.08
N LYS A 47 1.85 -32.41 -1.39
CA LYS A 47 1.39 -31.17 -0.77
C LYS A 47 2.22 -30.03 -1.31
N LEU A 48 1.54 -29.02 -1.84
CA LEU A 48 2.16 -27.83 -2.38
C LEU A 48 2.66 -26.91 -1.25
N PRO A 49 3.62 -26.02 -1.54
CA PRO A 49 4.10 -25.03 -0.59
C PRO A 49 2.99 -24.22 0.07
N ILE A 50 3.08 -24.10 1.39
CA ILE A 50 2.21 -23.28 2.23
C ILE A 50 3.03 -22.30 3.04
N TYR A 51 2.41 -21.19 3.41
CA TYR A 51 2.92 -20.27 4.41
C TYR A 51 2.14 -20.45 5.71
N VAL A 52 2.85 -20.71 6.81
CA VAL A 52 2.27 -20.72 8.16
C VAL A 52 2.68 -19.44 8.87
N SER A 53 1.70 -18.61 9.24
CA SER A 53 1.96 -17.39 9.99
C SER A 53 2.43 -17.71 11.42
N LYS A 54 3.00 -16.70 12.10
CA LYS A 54 3.38 -16.82 13.53
C LYS A 54 2.21 -17.26 14.43
N ALA A 55 0.98 -16.93 14.07
CA ALA A 55 -0.22 -17.31 14.79
C ALA A 55 -0.75 -18.71 14.41
N GLY A 56 0.01 -19.51 13.66
CA GLY A 56 -0.38 -20.85 13.23
C GLY A 56 -1.35 -20.90 12.05
N LYS A 57 -1.86 -19.76 11.57
CA LYS A 57 -2.75 -19.73 10.40
C LYS A 57 -2.00 -20.13 9.13
N ILE A 58 -2.58 -21.10 8.40
CA ILE A 58 -2.07 -21.64 7.14
C ILE A 58 -2.62 -20.81 5.96
N PHE A 59 -1.74 -20.47 5.03
CA PHE A 59 -2.05 -19.78 3.79
C PHE A 59 -1.49 -20.60 2.63
N PRO A 60 -2.33 -21.20 1.78
CA PRO A 60 -1.88 -21.84 0.55
C PRO A 60 -1.12 -20.84 -0.33
N GLN A 61 0.07 -21.20 -0.83
CA GLN A 61 0.84 -20.30 -1.69
C GLN A 61 0.80 -20.70 -3.15
N VAL A 62 0.58 -22.00 -3.42
CA VAL A 62 0.45 -22.55 -4.76
C VAL A 62 -0.77 -23.46 -4.78
N ASN A 63 -1.57 -23.35 -5.83
CA ASN A 63 -2.71 -24.21 -6.07
C ASN A 63 -2.71 -24.69 -7.52
N PHE A 64 -2.92 -25.98 -7.73
CA PHE A 64 -3.21 -26.50 -9.06
C PHE A 64 -4.72 -26.42 -9.29
N THR A 65 -5.13 -25.61 -10.25
CA THR A 65 -6.54 -25.47 -10.63
C THR A 65 -6.98 -26.55 -11.63
N SER A 66 -6.03 -27.29 -12.21
CA SER A 66 -6.22 -28.39 -13.14
C SER A 66 -5.81 -29.71 -12.49
N SER A 67 -6.74 -30.65 -12.33
CA SER A 67 -6.43 -32.01 -11.84
C SER A 67 -5.49 -32.74 -12.82
N ALA A 68 -5.64 -32.51 -14.12
CA ALA A 68 -4.77 -33.08 -15.14
C ALA A 68 -3.30 -32.61 -14.99
N LEU A 69 -3.09 -31.37 -14.54
CA LEU A 69 -1.74 -30.89 -14.21
C LEU A 69 -1.21 -31.57 -12.94
N GLU A 70 -2.04 -31.70 -11.90
CA GLU A 70 -1.66 -32.39 -10.67
C GLU A 70 -1.23 -33.84 -10.94
N ASP A 71 -2.03 -34.59 -11.71
CA ASP A 71 -1.72 -35.96 -12.10
C ASP A 71 -0.41 -36.05 -12.90
N ARG A 72 -0.17 -35.09 -13.79
CA ARG A 72 1.07 -35.02 -14.56
C ARG A 72 2.28 -34.74 -13.69
N VAL A 73 2.17 -33.83 -12.71
CA VAL A 73 3.22 -33.57 -11.73
C VAL A 73 3.50 -34.80 -10.88
N ILE A 74 2.45 -35.50 -10.41
CA ILE A 74 2.58 -36.75 -9.66
C ILE A 74 3.29 -37.82 -10.50
N SER A 75 2.92 -37.95 -11.78
CA SER A 75 3.55 -38.90 -12.72
C SER A 75 5.04 -38.59 -12.95
N ALA A 76 5.39 -37.31 -13.14
CA ALA A 76 6.77 -36.87 -13.27
C ALA A 76 7.57 -37.17 -11.99
N ILE A 77 7.00 -36.93 -10.81
CA ILE A 77 7.63 -37.27 -9.52
C ILE A 77 7.76 -38.79 -9.34
N LYS A 78 6.78 -39.58 -9.79
CA LYS A 78 6.83 -41.04 -9.70
C LYS A 78 7.94 -41.62 -10.57
N THR A 79 8.10 -41.10 -11.77
CA THR A 79 9.05 -41.61 -12.79
C THR A 79 10.44 -40.96 -12.69
N GLY A 80 10.54 -39.80 -12.04
CA GLY A 80 11.74 -38.97 -12.03
C GLY A 80 12.07 -38.36 -13.40
N LYS A 81 11.10 -38.30 -14.31
CA LYS A 81 11.29 -37.85 -15.71
C LYS A 81 10.33 -36.71 -16.07
N PRO A 82 10.69 -35.85 -17.04
CA PRO A 82 9.78 -34.88 -17.64
C PRO A 82 8.49 -35.54 -18.16
N ALA A 83 7.38 -34.79 -18.16
CA ALA A 83 6.07 -35.31 -18.57
C ALA A 83 5.24 -34.26 -19.33
N GLY A 84 4.57 -34.67 -20.41
CA GLY A 84 3.70 -33.81 -21.21
C GLY A 84 4.42 -32.93 -22.23
N SER A 85 3.65 -32.31 -23.12
CA SER A 85 4.16 -31.36 -24.12
C SER A 85 4.39 -29.98 -23.51
N VAL A 86 5.49 -29.34 -23.89
CA VAL A 86 5.85 -28.00 -23.42
C VAL A 86 5.17 -26.93 -24.26
N SER A 87 4.49 -25.99 -23.60
CA SER A 87 3.98 -24.81 -24.31
C SER A 87 5.11 -23.85 -24.66
N SER A 88 5.16 -23.39 -25.91
CA SER A 88 6.09 -22.33 -26.32
C SER A 88 5.70 -20.94 -25.77
N LYS A 89 4.46 -20.78 -25.26
CA LYS A 89 3.93 -19.50 -24.76
C LYS A 89 3.37 -19.63 -23.35
N LEU A 90 3.73 -18.69 -22.49
CA LEU A 90 3.16 -18.54 -21.15
C LEU A 90 2.06 -17.47 -21.17
N SER A 91 0.83 -17.88 -20.85
CA SER A 91 -0.26 -16.96 -20.53
C SER A 91 -0.37 -16.79 -19.01
N TYR A 92 -0.74 -15.58 -18.56
CA TYR A 92 -0.93 -15.31 -17.14
C TYR A 92 -2.01 -14.25 -16.92
N LYS A 93 -2.61 -14.27 -15.73
CA LYS A 93 -3.58 -13.28 -15.25
C LYS A 93 -3.31 -12.97 -13.79
N VAL A 94 -3.37 -11.69 -13.41
CA VAL A 94 -3.41 -11.30 -11.99
C VAL A 94 -4.83 -11.51 -11.46
N SER A 95 -5.09 -12.69 -10.90
CA SER A 95 -6.43 -13.18 -10.53
C SER A 95 -7.02 -12.49 -9.32
N LYS A 96 -6.18 -12.11 -8.35
CA LYS A 96 -6.59 -11.53 -7.07
C LYS A 96 -5.73 -10.33 -6.70
N MET A 97 -6.34 -9.35 -6.04
CA MET A 97 -5.66 -8.28 -5.32
C MET A 97 -6.52 -7.93 -4.12
N SER A 98 -5.92 -7.93 -2.94
CA SER A 98 -6.58 -7.65 -1.68
C SER A 98 -5.66 -6.78 -0.85
N LEU A 99 -6.05 -5.52 -0.65
CA LEU A 99 -5.26 -4.56 0.10
C LEU A 99 -5.12 -5.03 1.55
N TYR A 100 -3.90 -4.90 2.07
CA TYR A 100 -3.56 -5.26 3.43
C TYR A 100 -3.45 -3.99 4.28
N GLU A 101 -4.40 -3.85 5.19
CA GLU A 101 -4.37 -2.82 6.23
C GLU A 101 -3.77 -3.41 7.51
N PRO A 102 -2.57 -2.96 7.93
CA PRO A 102 -1.97 -3.47 9.15
C PRO A 102 -2.72 -2.96 10.38
N LYS A 103 -3.06 -3.88 11.29
CA LYS A 103 -3.56 -3.53 12.62
C LYS A 103 -2.38 -3.08 13.50
N GLY A 104 -2.15 -1.77 13.56
CA GLY A 104 -1.26 -1.13 14.54
C GLY A 104 0.20 -0.92 14.10
N GLN A 105 0.92 -1.91 13.60
CA GLN A 105 2.35 -1.76 13.25
C GLN A 105 2.58 -1.40 11.78
N ARG A 106 3.62 -0.60 11.50
CA ARG A 106 4.07 -0.35 10.12
C ARG A 106 4.46 -1.68 9.46
N SER A 107 3.71 -2.08 8.45
CA SER A 107 4.04 -3.24 7.62
C SER A 107 4.59 -2.79 6.27
N SER A 108 5.66 -3.47 5.83
CA SER A 108 6.14 -3.39 4.46
C SER A 108 5.18 -4.09 3.49
N MET A 109 4.37 -5.04 3.96
CA MET A 109 3.33 -5.69 3.15
C MET A 109 2.15 -4.73 2.96
N LYS A 110 1.64 -4.66 1.73
CA LYS A 110 0.55 -3.75 1.34
C LYS A 110 -0.63 -4.42 0.65
N ALA A 111 -0.42 -5.56 0.02
CA ALA A 111 -1.51 -6.33 -0.55
C ALA A 111 -1.11 -7.81 -0.68
N PHE A 112 -2.12 -8.67 -0.65
CA PHE A 112 -2.04 -10.02 -1.19
C PHE A 112 -2.48 -9.98 -2.65
N SER A 113 -1.78 -10.71 -3.51
CA SER A 113 -2.13 -10.87 -4.91
C SER A 113 -1.97 -12.32 -5.33
N ALA A 114 -2.64 -12.73 -6.40
CA ALA A 114 -2.45 -14.04 -6.99
C ALA A 114 -2.26 -13.91 -8.51
N VAL A 115 -1.37 -14.75 -9.05
CA VAL A 115 -1.12 -14.85 -10.49
C VAL A 115 -1.47 -16.26 -10.92
N THR A 116 -2.42 -16.37 -11.85
CA THR A 116 -2.77 -17.64 -12.49
C THR A 116 -1.99 -17.78 -13.79
N PHE A 117 -1.26 -18.89 -13.95
CA PHE A 117 -0.49 -19.25 -15.12
C PHE A 117 -1.25 -20.31 -15.92
N ASN A 118 -1.46 -20.06 -17.22
CA ASN A 118 -2.17 -20.96 -18.15
C ASN A 118 -3.55 -21.45 -17.65
N ASN A 119 -4.17 -20.76 -16.70
CA ASN A 119 -5.38 -21.20 -15.99
C ASN A 119 -5.24 -22.56 -15.25
N GLU A 120 -4.01 -23.00 -14.98
CA GLU A 120 -3.73 -24.30 -14.34
C GLU A 120 -3.00 -24.21 -13.01
N VAL A 121 -2.22 -23.13 -12.80
CA VAL A 121 -1.49 -22.90 -11.55
C VAL A 121 -1.77 -21.52 -11.05
N GLU A 122 -2.30 -21.39 -9.84
CA GLU A 122 -2.37 -20.13 -9.13
C GLU A 122 -1.24 -20.04 -8.10
N VAL A 123 -0.53 -18.91 -8.10
CA VAL A 123 0.50 -18.60 -7.12
C VAL A 123 0.13 -17.32 -6.37
N GLU A 124 -0.03 -17.41 -5.06
CA GLU A 124 -0.18 -16.24 -4.21
C GLU A 124 1.18 -15.55 -4.00
N CYS A 125 1.22 -14.25 -4.22
CA CYS A 125 2.35 -13.37 -3.96
C CYS A 125 1.92 -12.17 -3.11
N LYS A 126 2.89 -11.39 -2.64
CA LYS A 126 2.63 -10.19 -1.82
C LYS A 126 3.15 -8.97 -2.54
N VAL A 127 2.40 -7.88 -2.48
CA VAL A 127 2.96 -6.55 -2.79
C VAL A 127 3.55 -5.98 -1.52
N MET A 128 4.83 -5.66 -1.59
CA MET A 128 5.63 -5.07 -0.53
C MET A 128 6.02 -3.64 -0.93
N THR A 129 6.38 -2.80 0.04
CA THR A 129 6.95 -1.48 -0.20
C THR A 129 8.25 -1.32 0.56
N GLY A 130 9.26 -0.78 -0.11
CA GLY A 130 10.54 -0.38 0.47
C GLY A 130 10.95 1.01 -0.01
N SER A 131 12.21 1.37 0.21
CA SER A 131 12.77 2.67 -0.20
C SER A 131 12.74 2.91 -1.71
N LYS A 132 12.75 1.86 -2.53
CA LYS A 132 12.69 1.93 -4.00
C LYS A 132 11.28 1.82 -4.58
N GLY A 133 10.25 1.94 -3.75
CA GLY A 133 8.86 1.78 -4.18
C GLY A 133 8.31 0.36 -3.99
N PRO A 134 7.14 0.05 -4.59
CA PRO A 134 6.49 -1.23 -4.45
C PRO A 134 7.20 -2.34 -5.24
N TRP A 135 7.23 -3.55 -4.69
CA TRP A 135 7.83 -4.73 -5.34
C TRP A 135 7.05 -6.00 -4.98
N VAL A 136 7.21 -7.04 -5.80
CA VAL A 136 6.48 -8.32 -5.64
C VAL A 136 7.34 -9.33 -4.90
N SER A 137 6.84 -9.82 -3.77
CA SER A 137 7.43 -10.92 -3.01
C SER A 137 6.75 -12.23 -3.39
N TRP A 138 7.47 -13.06 -4.12
CA TRP A 138 7.07 -14.44 -4.41
C TRP A 138 7.24 -15.36 -3.18
N PRO A 139 6.53 -16.50 -3.13
CA PRO A 139 6.67 -17.51 -2.08
C PRO A 139 8.11 -17.92 -1.80
N SER A 140 8.50 -17.83 -0.52
CA SER A 140 9.79 -18.28 -0.01
C SER A 140 9.65 -18.77 1.42
N SER A 141 10.40 -19.80 1.77
CA SER A 141 10.50 -20.33 3.13
C SER A 141 11.87 -20.05 3.72
N LYS A 142 11.94 -20.00 5.05
CA LYS A 142 13.22 -19.88 5.76
C LYS A 142 13.77 -21.28 6.01
N SER A 143 14.96 -21.55 5.52
CA SER A 143 15.72 -22.77 5.80
C SER A 143 16.99 -22.38 6.55
N GLY A 144 17.00 -22.60 7.87
CA GLY A 144 18.05 -22.10 8.76
C GLY A 144 18.15 -20.56 8.73
N SER A 145 19.30 -20.03 8.31
CA SER A 145 19.54 -18.59 8.16
C SER A 145 19.20 -18.04 6.77
N LYS A 146 18.93 -18.90 5.77
CA LYS A 146 18.72 -18.50 4.38
C LYS A 146 17.25 -18.55 3.99
N TRP A 147 16.86 -17.66 3.09
CA TRP A 147 15.56 -17.72 2.43
C TRP A 147 15.69 -18.53 1.14
N VAL A 148 14.85 -19.54 1.01
CA VAL A 148 14.77 -20.41 -0.18
C VAL A 148 13.50 -20.06 -0.93
N LYS A 149 13.62 -19.81 -2.24
CA LYS A 149 12.47 -19.54 -3.10
C LYS A 149 11.68 -20.83 -3.30
N GLN A 150 10.42 -20.82 -2.85
CA GLN A 150 9.49 -21.91 -3.12
C GLN A 150 8.88 -21.76 -4.52
N VAL A 151 8.76 -20.53 -5.02
CA VAL A 151 8.38 -20.26 -6.40
C VAL A 151 9.36 -19.30 -7.06
N ASP A 152 9.77 -19.59 -8.29
CA ASP A 152 10.55 -18.67 -9.11
C ASP A 152 10.08 -18.69 -10.56
N ILE A 153 10.03 -17.51 -11.17
CA ILE A 153 9.82 -17.35 -12.62
C ILE A 153 11.21 -17.29 -13.24
N ILE A 154 11.58 -18.35 -13.96
CA ILE A 154 12.97 -18.61 -14.40
C ILE A 154 13.46 -17.52 -15.35
N LYS A 155 12.62 -17.11 -16.31
CA LYS A 155 13.00 -16.13 -17.33
C LYS A 155 12.87 -14.70 -16.79
N PRO A 156 13.98 -13.93 -16.65
CA PRO A 156 13.94 -12.61 -16.00
C PRO A 156 13.00 -11.61 -16.67
N GLU A 157 12.96 -11.57 -18.00
CA GLU A 157 12.10 -10.62 -18.74
C GLU A 157 10.60 -10.92 -18.54
N ILE A 158 10.24 -12.21 -18.45
CA ILE A 158 8.86 -12.62 -18.15
C ILE A 158 8.53 -12.27 -16.71
N LYS A 159 9.46 -12.52 -15.78
CA LYS A 159 9.31 -12.15 -14.38
C LYS A 159 9.03 -10.65 -14.22
N LYS A 160 9.88 -9.79 -14.81
CA LYS A 160 9.69 -8.33 -14.81
C LYS A 160 8.31 -7.93 -15.34
N ARG A 161 7.87 -8.52 -16.46
CA ARG A 161 6.56 -8.22 -17.06
C ARG A 161 5.40 -8.58 -16.13
N ILE A 162 5.46 -9.76 -15.50
CA ILE A 162 4.43 -10.23 -14.57
C ILE A 162 4.41 -9.37 -13.31
N GLU A 163 5.58 -9.11 -12.72
CA GLU A 163 5.70 -8.26 -11.54
C GLU A 163 5.18 -6.86 -11.82
N LYS A 164 5.50 -6.29 -12.99
CA LYS A 164 4.93 -5.02 -13.43
C LYS A 164 3.40 -5.08 -13.50
N SER A 165 2.80 -6.12 -14.08
CA SER A 165 1.34 -6.25 -14.12
C SER A 165 0.69 -6.33 -12.73
N VAL A 166 1.36 -6.99 -11.76
CA VAL A 166 0.90 -7.03 -10.37
C VAL A 166 0.98 -5.64 -9.72
N ILE A 167 2.10 -4.93 -9.91
CA ILE A 167 2.27 -3.56 -9.40
C ILE A 167 1.28 -2.59 -10.04
N ASP A 168 1.11 -2.61 -11.37
CA ASP A 168 0.17 -1.74 -12.09
C ASP A 168 -1.28 -1.96 -11.58
N LYS A 169 -1.68 -3.21 -11.32
CA LYS A 169 -2.99 -3.52 -10.73
C LYS A 169 -3.10 -2.98 -9.30
N TYR A 170 -2.07 -3.16 -8.48
CA TYR A 170 -2.03 -2.64 -7.12
C TYR A 170 -2.11 -1.11 -7.09
N GLU A 171 -1.37 -0.44 -7.97
CA GLU A 171 -1.41 1.01 -8.12
C GLU A 171 -2.79 1.47 -8.56
N LYS A 172 -3.43 0.79 -9.52
CA LYS A 172 -4.82 1.09 -9.92
C LYS A 172 -5.82 0.95 -8.77
N GLU A 173 -5.65 -0.05 -7.90
CA GLU A 173 -6.52 -0.25 -6.74
C GLU A 173 -6.20 0.69 -5.56
N THR A 174 -5.09 1.42 -5.62
CA THR A 174 -4.66 2.36 -4.57
C THR A 174 -4.52 3.80 -5.05
N SER A 175 -4.71 4.05 -6.34
CA SER A 175 -4.90 5.37 -6.94
C SER A 175 -6.39 5.55 -7.06
N TYR A 176 -6.92 6.56 -6.38
CA TYR A 176 -8.23 7.05 -6.71
C TYR A 176 -8.09 7.78 -8.05
N ALA A 177 -9.13 7.78 -8.89
CA ALA A 177 -9.09 8.41 -10.21
C ALA A 177 -9.14 9.95 -10.09
N ALA A 178 -8.38 10.49 -9.14
CA ALA A 178 -8.40 11.89 -8.85
C ALA A 178 -7.71 12.66 -9.98
N GLU A 179 -8.43 13.63 -10.56
CA GLU A 179 -7.82 14.58 -11.46
C GLU A 179 -7.06 15.60 -10.61
N ILE A 180 -5.73 15.53 -10.66
CA ILE A 180 -4.83 16.34 -9.83
C ILE A 180 -4.47 17.61 -10.58
N ILE A 181 -4.83 18.76 -10.03
CA ILE A 181 -4.69 20.08 -10.67
C ILE A 181 -3.76 20.99 -9.85
N PRO A 182 -2.54 21.29 -10.31
CA PRO A 182 -1.66 22.21 -9.58
C PRO A 182 -2.21 23.66 -9.59
N GLY A 183 -1.77 24.47 -8.62
CA GLY A 183 -2.05 25.91 -8.56
C GLY A 183 -3.20 26.32 -7.63
N GLY A 184 -3.87 25.36 -6.96
CA GLY A 184 -4.90 25.64 -5.95
C GLY A 184 -6.11 26.37 -6.51
N LYS A 185 -6.83 25.74 -7.45
CA LYS A 185 -8.13 26.21 -7.95
C LYS A 185 -9.25 25.91 -6.95
N SER A 186 -10.24 26.79 -6.83
CA SER A 186 -11.45 26.46 -6.06
C SER A 186 -12.24 25.38 -6.80
N LEU A 187 -12.36 24.20 -6.21
CA LEU A 187 -13.06 23.04 -6.78
C LEU A 187 -13.91 22.37 -5.68
N PRO A 188 -14.94 21.58 -6.04
CA PRO A 188 -15.70 20.83 -5.05
C PRO A 188 -14.80 19.90 -4.24
N LEU A 189 -14.86 20.02 -2.92
CA LEU A 189 -14.26 19.08 -1.96
C LEU A 189 -15.43 18.50 -1.15
N THR A 190 -15.50 17.18 -1.09
CA THR A 190 -16.66 16.44 -0.60
C THR A 190 -16.22 15.37 0.37
N VAL A 191 -17.00 15.13 1.42
CA VAL A 191 -16.76 14.03 2.36
C VAL A 191 -17.23 12.73 1.71
N THR A 192 -16.33 11.80 1.46
CA THR A 192 -16.62 10.53 0.78
C THR A 192 -16.66 9.32 1.71
N GLU A 193 -16.01 9.41 2.87
CA GLU A 193 -16.14 8.42 3.95
C GLU A 193 -16.21 9.18 5.29
N VAL A 194 -16.99 8.65 6.24
CA VAL A 194 -17.13 9.21 7.58
C VAL A 194 -17.22 8.08 8.61
N GLU A 195 -16.44 8.20 9.68
CA GLU A 195 -16.43 7.30 10.83
C GLU A 195 -16.62 8.14 12.08
N VAL A 196 -17.55 7.76 12.97
CA VAL A 196 -17.83 8.52 14.19
C VAL A 196 -17.92 7.56 15.38
N THR A 197 -17.09 7.79 16.38
CA THR A 197 -17.08 7.04 17.64
C THR A 197 -17.52 7.94 18.78
N SER A 198 -18.62 7.60 19.44
CA SER A 198 -19.11 8.36 20.60
C SER A 198 -18.14 8.25 21.79
N VAL A 199 -18.03 9.33 22.57
CA VAL A 199 -17.25 9.38 23.81
C VAL A 199 -18.20 9.60 24.97
N SER A 200 -18.11 8.76 26.01
CA SER A 200 -18.87 8.92 27.24
C SER A 200 -18.14 9.85 28.22
N GLY A 201 -18.87 10.77 28.86
CA GLY A 201 -18.33 11.65 29.89
C GLY A 201 -19.04 13.01 29.99
N ALA A 202 -18.77 13.72 31.08
CA ALA A 202 -19.34 15.05 31.36
C ALA A 202 -18.71 16.20 30.54
N GLY A 203 -17.74 15.91 29.67
CA GLY A 203 -17.07 16.91 28.84
C GLY A 203 -17.91 17.42 27.67
N THR A 204 -17.40 18.48 27.03
CA THR A 204 -18.00 19.07 25.81
C THR A 204 -17.75 18.24 24.55
N THR A 205 -16.74 17.36 24.55
CA THR A 205 -16.48 16.44 23.44
C THR A 205 -17.41 15.25 23.54
N LYS A 206 -18.25 15.04 22.52
CA LYS A 206 -19.26 13.97 22.48
C LYS A 206 -18.89 12.83 21.54
N ALA A 207 -18.03 13.08 20.56
CA ALA A 207 -17.53 12.06 19.66
C ALA A 207 -16.13 12.40 19.14
N ILE A 208 -15.46 11.37 18.61
CA ILE A 208 -14.26 11.49 17.80
C ILE A 208 -14.61 10.97 16.40
N ALA A 209 -14.35 11.79 15.39
CA ALA A 209 -14.65 11.49 14.00
C ALA A 209 -13.38 11.35 13.14
N SER A 210 -13.54 10.62 12.04
CA SER A 210 -12.61 10.61 10.92
C SER A 210 -13.41 10.85 9.64
N VAL A 211 -12.85 11.63 8.72
CA VAL A 211 -13.45 11.89 7.40
C VAL A 211 -12.43 11.62 6.29
N VAL A 212 -12.90 11.23 5.12
CA VAL A 212 -12.10 11.17 3.90
C VAL A 212 -12.67 12.16 2.89
N LEU A 213 -11.81 12.98 2.30
CA LEU A 213 -12.17 14.01 1.35
C LEU A 213 -11.80 13.59 -0.07
N ASN A 214 -12.76 13.62 -0.99
CA ASN A 214 -12.63 13.21 -2.40
C ASN A 214 -11.88 11.87 -2.56
N ASN A 215 -12.11 10.91 -1.65
CA ASN A 215 -11.40 9.63 -1.54
C ASN A 215 -9.88 9.70 -1.37
N ALA A 216 -9.30 10.88 -1.16
CA ALA A 216 -7.86 11.07 -1.29
C ALA A 216 -7.18 11.58 -0.02
N ILE A 217 -7.89 12.29 0.85
CA ILE A 217 -7.30 12.91 2.05
C ILE A 217 -8.11 12.48 3.26
N LYS A 218 -7.52 11.64 4.13
CA LYS A 218 -8.10 11.26 5.41
C LYS A 218 -7.66 12.24 6.50
N ILE A 219 -8.62 12.69 7.29
CA ILE A 219 -8.39 13.44 8.52
C ILE A 219 -9.04 12.67 9.65
N SER A 220 -8.26 12.33 10.67
CA SER A 220 -8.67 11.53 11.82
C SER A 220 -8.55 12.32 13.11
N GLU A 221 -9.16 11.80 14.17
CA GLU A 221 -9.15 12.42 15.51
C GLU A 221 -9.79 13.82 15.56
N ILE A 222 -10.80 14.07 14.72
CA ILE A 222 -11.60 15.28 14.79
C ILE A 222 -12.51 15.19 16.01
N LYS A 223 -12.33 16.07 16.99
CA LYS A 223 -13.21 16.11 18.15
C LYS A 223 -14.50 16.83 17.78
N VAL A 224 -15.63 16.15 18.01
CA VAL A 224 -16.97 16.72 17.83
C VAL A 224 -17.42 17.25 19.18
N LYS A 225 -17.56 18.58 19.28
CA LYS A 225 -17.96 19.28 20.49
C LYS A 225 -19.39 19.80 20.39
N GLU A 226 -20.15 19.64 21.45
CA GLU A 226 -21.46 20.29 21.61
C GLU A 226 -21.33 21.43 22.63
N ILE A 227 -21.56 22.66 22.16
CA ILE A 227 -21.47 23.87 23.00
C ILE A 227 -22.68 24.74 22.70
N GLY A 228 -23.52 24.95 23.71
CA GLY A 228 -24.71 25.80 23.59
C GLY A 228 -25.67 25.37 22.47
N GLY A 229 -25.90 24.07 22.32
CA GLY A 229 -26.76 23.50 21.28
C GLY A 229 -26.15 23.44 19.88
N ASN A 230 -24.93 23.94 19.68
CA ASN A 230 -24.25 23.93 18.39
C ASN A 230 -23.12 22.89 18.36
N THR A 231 -23.01 22.21 17.21
CA THR A 231 -21.87 21.32 16.93
C THR A 231 -20.68 22.15 16.43
N ARG A 232 -19.50 21.93 17.02
CA ARG A 232 -18.23 22.50 16.59
C ARG A 232 -17.18 21.41 16.43
N LEU A 233 -16.32 21.56 15.42
CA LEU A 233 -15.21 20.64 15.18
C LEU A 233 -13.92 21.23 15.75
N GLU A 234 -13.18 20.42 16.50
CA GLU A 234 -11.79 20.71 16.86
C GLU A 234 -10.89 19.71 16.16
N TYR A 235 -10.14 20.21 15.19
CA TYR A 235 -9.20 19.43 14.41
C TYR A 235 -7.92 19.13 15.21
N PRO A 236 -7.18 18.07 14.83
CA PRO A 236 -5.85 17.80 15.35
C PRO A 236 -4.94 19.02 15.38
N ALA A 237 -4.28 19.21 16.52
CA ALA A 237 -3.31 20.28 16.73
C ALA A 237 -2.06 19.72 17.42
N TYR A 238 -0.92 20.32 17.12
CA TYR A 238 0.32 20.04 17.83
C TYR A 238 0.42 20.92 19.07
N VAL A 239 0.52 20.31 20.24
CA VAL A 239 0.79 21.03 21.50
C VAL A 239 2.25 20.79 21.87
N ASN A 240 3.03 21.87 22.02
CA ASN A 240 4.42 21.72 22.43
C ASN A 240 4.53 21.47 23.95
N LYS A 241 5.74 21.15 24.43
CA LYS A 241 6.01 20.90 25.86
C LYS A 241 5.67 22.07 26.79
N ARG A 242 5.51 23.29 26.27
CA ARG A 242 5.15 24.50 27.03
C ARG A 242 3.64 24.79 26.98
N GLY A 243 2.83 23.87 26.44
CA GLY A 243 1.38 24.04 26.31
C GLY A 243 0.96 24.94 25.15
N LYS A 244 1.88 25.45 24.33
CA LYS A 244 1.52 26.26 23.16
C LYS A 244 0.94 25.37 22.07
N VAL A 245 -0.27 25.72 21.62
CA VAL A 245 -1.03 25.01 20.59
C VAL A 245 -0.68 25.56 19.21
N TYR A 246 -0.43 24.66 18.27
CA TYR A 246 -0.18 24.94 16.85
C TYR A 246 -1.24 24.19 16.04
N LEU A 247 -2.15 24.94 15.42
CA LEU A 247 -3.18 24.38 14.56
C LEU A 247 -2.53 23.77 13.32
N GLN A 248 -2.84 22.50 13.05
CA GLN A 248 -2.29 21.79 11.89
C GLN A 248 -3.26 21.74 10.72
N ILE A 249 -4.54 22.06 10.95
CA ILE A 249 -5.59 22.05 9.96
C ILE A 249 -6.39 23.35 10.11
N LYS A 250 -6.64 24.02 8.99
CA LYS A 250 -7.50 25.20 8.93
C LYS A 250 -8.54 25.01 7.84
N MET A 251 -9.80 25.20 8.20
CA MET A 251 -10.90 25.31 7.24
C MET A 251 -10.87 26.72 6.65
N LEU A 252 -10.73 26.81 5.33
CA LEU A 252 -10.67 28.08 4.61
C LEU A 252 -12.06 28.47 4.06
N ASP A 253 -12.91 27.49 3.83
CA ASP A 253 -14.27 27.65 3.33
C ASP A 253 -15.30 27.25 4.40
N PRO A 254 -16.00 28.21 5.03
CA PRO A 254 -17.02 27.93 6.03
C PRO A 254 -18.19 27.10 5.52
N ALA A 255 -18.54 27.20 4.23
CA ALA A 255 -19.60 26.37 3.64
C ALA A 255 -19.16 24.91 3.60
N PHE A 256 -17.91 24.66 3.22
CA PHE A 256 -17.34 23.31 3.28
C PHE A 256 -17.21 22.80 4.72
N GLU A 257 -16.88 23.65 5.69
CA GLU A 257 -16.88 23.25 7.10
C GLU A 257 -18.26 22.81 7.58
N LYS A 258 -19.31 23.50 7.15
CA LYS A 258 -20.70 23.07 7.39
C LYS A 258 -20.99 21.71 6.75
N ASP A 259 -20.55 21.47 5.51
CA ASP A 259 -20.73 20.17 4.85
C ASP A 259 -20.04 19.03 5.62
N VAL A 260 -18.86 19.28 6.21
CA VAL A 260 -18.16 18.31 7.06
C VAL A 260 -18.93 18.06 8.36
N ILE A 261 -19.46 19.11 9.01
CA ILE A 261 -20.32 18.97 10.19
C ILE A 261 -21.55 18.12 9.87
N ASP A 262 -22.26 18.44 8.79
CA ASP A 262 -23.47 17.73 8.39
C ASP A 262 -23.19 16.25 8.11
N ALA A 263 -22.09 15.94 7.42
CA ALA A 263 -21.66 14.56 7.17
C ALA A 263 -21.37 13.79 8.48
N ILE A 264 -20.70 14.42 9.43
CA ILE A 264 -20.38 13.83 10.74
C ILE A 264 -21.65 13.60 11.57
N VAL A 265 -22.55 14.59 11.63
CA VAL A 265 -23.79 14.52 12.42
C VAL A 265 -24.72 13.45 11.86
N ARG A 266 -24.86 13.39 10.52
CA ARG A 266 -25.68 12.38 9.85
C ARG A 266 -25.01 11.01 9.81
N LYS A 267 -23.69 10.95 10.01
CA LYS A 267 -22.84 9.75 9.80
C LYS A 267 -22.94 9.22 8.38
N GLU A 268 -23.16 10.12 7.43
CA GLU A 268 -23.36 9.80 6.02
C GLU A 268 -22.41 10.62 5.15
N PRO A 269 -21.79 10.02 4.11
CA PRO A 269 -20.99 10.77 3.15
C PRO A 269 -21.87 11.64 2.24
N ALA A 270 -21.24 12.54 1.51
CA ALA A 270 -21.91 13.36 0.51
C ALA A 270 -22.48 12.50 -0.64
N SER A 271 -23.71 12.80 -1.07
CA SER A 271 -24.37 12.09 -2.17
C SER A 271 -23.75 12.37 -3.54
N LYS A 272 -23.18 13.55 -3.73
CA LYS A 272 -22.39 13.93 -4.90
C LYS A 272 -20.92 13.99 -4.51
N THR A 273 -20.10 13.21 -5.20
CA THR A 273 -18.66 13.19 -5.00
C THR A 273 -17.95 13.93 -6.13
N SER A 274 -16.75 14.43 -5.82
CA SER A 274 -15.82 14.95 -6.83
C SER A 274 -14.55 14.11 -6.81
N ASN A 275 -14.01 13.84 -7.99
CA ASN A 275 -12.68 13.26 -8.14
C ASN A 275 -11.62 14.34 -8.40
N GLN A 276 -11.95 15.62 -8.47
CA GLN A 276 -10.95 16.64 -8.75
C GLN A 276 -10.31 17.14 -7.46
N ILE A 277 -8.97 17.19 -7.44
CA ILE A 277 -8.21 17.76 -6.33
C ILE A 277 -7.22 18.76 -6.89
N SER A 278 -7.41 20.03 -6.54
CA SER A 278 -6.39 21.04 -6.73
C SER A 278 -5.52 21.17 -5.48
N TYR A 279 -4.27 21.55 -5.68
CA TYR A 279 -3.36 21.79 -4.56
C TYR A 279 -2.44 22.97 -4.83
N LYS A 280 -1.99 23.64 -3.76
CA LYS A 280 -0.89 24.61 -3.78
C LYS A 280 -0.12 24.59 -2.45
N VAL A 281 1.15 24.97 -2.50
CA VAL A 281 1.92 25.28 -1.29
C VAL A 281 1.42 26.64 -0.78
N SER A 282 0.85 26.67 0.42
CA SER A 282 0.29 27.90 1.03
C SER A 282 1.16 28.50 2.12
N LYS A 283 2.06 27.70 2.70
CA LYS A 283 3.07 28.15 3.64
C LYS A 283 4.37 27.43 3.37
N TYR A 284 5.47 28.16 3.47
CA TYR A 284 6.81 27.62 3.38
C TYR A 284 7.77 28.47 4.22
N SER A 285 8.24 27.92 5.33
CA SER A 285 9.02 28.66 6.32
C SER A 285 10.22 27.81 6.76
N PRO A 286 11.44 28.15 6.31
CA PRO A 286 12.66 27.48 6.72
C PRO A 286 12.86 27.49 8.24
N PHE A 287 13.46 26.43 8.77
CA PHE A 287 13.76 26.25 10.18
C PHE A 287 15.26 26.01 10.36
N THR A 288 15.95 26.99 10.94
CA THR A 288 17.42 27.10 10.90
C THR A 288 18.12 26.60 12.17
N ARG A 289 17.42 25.87 13.05
CA ARG A 289 18.03 25.37 14.29
C ARG A 289 19.02 24.23 13.99
N GLY A 290 20.30 24.46 14.31
CA GLY A 290 21.37 23.46 14.20
C GLY A 290 21.02 22.13 14.89
N GLY A 291 21.36 21.02 14.24
CA GLY A 291 21.10 19.65 14.73
C GLY A 291 19.65 19.17 14.64
N SER A 292 18.70 20.02 14.21
CA SER A 292 17.31 19.62 14.00
C SER A 292 17.16 18.78 12.72
N LYS A 293 16.38 17.70 12.80
CA LYS A 293 15.90 17.00 11.60
C LYS A 293 14.80 17.76 10.88
N LEU A 294 14.06 18.64 11.56
CA LEU A 294 13.10 19.53 10.92
C LEU A 294 13.85 20.62 10.17
N LYS A 295 13.46 20.87 8.92
CA LYS A 295 14.09 21.86 8.03
C LYS A 295 13.13 22.92 7.53
N VAL A 296 11.86 22.55 7.30
CA VAL A 296 10.85 23.51 6.82
C VAL A 296 9.51 23.22 7.47
N PHE A 297 8.86 24.26 7.99
CA PHE A 297 7.42 24.23 8.25
C PHE A 297 6.69 24.64 6.98
N CYS A 298 5.82 23.77 6.47
CA CYS A 298 5.08 24.04 5.25
C CYS A 298 3.58 23.76 5.44
N ALA A 299 2.76 24.21 4.50
CA ALA A 299 1.35 23.85 4.45
C ALA A 299 0.90 23.70 3.01
N MET A 300 -0.03 22.77 2.82
CA MET A 300 -0.68 22.51 1.54
C MET A 300 -2.14 22.93 1.65
N THR A 301 -2.57 23.77 0.71
CA THR A 301 -3.99 24.07 0.53
C THR A 301 -4.57 23.19 -0.55
N PHE A 302 -5.68 22.51 -0.23
CA PHE A 302 -6.42 21.67 -1.16
C PHE A 302 -7.76 22.32 -1.54
N ASN A 303 -8.05 22.38 -2.83
CA ASN A 303 -9.28 22.94 -3.41
C ASN A 303 -9.62 24.38 -2.94
N ASN A 304 -8.65 25.12 -2.38
CA ASN A 304 -8.85 26.38 -1.63
C ASN A 304 -9.89 26.30 -0.50
N LYS A 305 -10.18 25.10 0.01
CA LYS A 305 -11.18 24.86 1.07
C LYS A 305 -10.56 24.48 2.41
N ILE A 306 -9.39 23.85 2.37
CA ILE A 306 -8.69 23.39 3.57
C ILE A 306 -7.18 23.57 3.42
N GLU A 307 -6.53 24.06 4.47
CA GLU A 307 -5.07 24.12 4.61
C GLU A 307 -4.62 23.09 5.65
N ILE A 308 -3.60 22.30 5.31
CA ILE A 308 -3.00 21.29 6.18
C ILE A 308 -1.51 21.57 6.32
N GLU A 309 -1.06 21.81 7.55
CA GLU A 309 0.36 21.94 7.87
C GLU A 309 1.08 20.60 7.77
N CYS A 310 2.28 20.63 7.21
CA CYS A 310 3.22 19.51 7.18
C CYS A 310 4.64 20.04 7.39
N LYS A 311 5.61 19.13 7.38
CA LYS A 311 7.02 19.47 7.65
C LYS A 311 7.91 18.80 6.63
N ILE A 312 8.96 19.49 6.19
CA ILE A 312 10.08 18.84 5.53
C ILE A 312 11.11 18.50 6.59
N MET A 313 11.42 17.22 6.67
CA MET A 313 12.39 16.63 7.58
C MET A 313 13.58 16.13 6.77
N GLU A 314 14.77 16.15 7.35
CA GLU A 314 16.01 15.70 6.71
C GLU A 314 16.71 14.65 7.57
N GLY A 315 17.39 13.72 6.89
CA GLY A 315 18.12 12.63 7.48
C GLY A 315 19.05 12.00 6.45
N LYS A 316 19.59 10.82 6.79
CA LYS A 316 20.66 10.18 6.00
C LYS A 316 20.36 10.00 4.50
N TRP A 317 19.09 9.88 4.13
CA TRP A 317 18.65 9.54 2.77
C TRP A 317 17.92 10.68 2.05
N GLY A 318 18.09 11.92 2.54
CA GLY A 318 17.47 13.12 1.95
C GLY A 318 16.23 13.62 2.70
N GLY A 319 15.58 14.61 2.10
CA GLY A 319 14.37 15.23 2.61
C GLY A 319 13.13 14.33 2.48
N TRP A 320 12.24 14.35 3.46
CA TRP A 320 10.91 13.74 3.35
C TRP A 320 9.84 14.61 3.99
N VAL A 321 8.59 14.46 3.53
CA VAL A 321 7.44 15.16 4.10
C VAL A 321 6.86 14.38 5.27
N SER A 322 6.64 15.07 6.38
CA SER A 322 5.95 14.56 7.56
C SER A 322 4.60 15.26 7.72
N TRP A 323 3.54 14.50 7.51
CA TRP A 323 2.16 14.91 7.78
C TRP A 323 1.84 14.88 9.28
N PRO A 324 0.77 15.57 9.72
CA PRO A 324 0.29 15.55 11.10
C PRO A 324 0.12 14.14 11.66
N ALA A 325 0.80 13.88 12.77
CA ALA A 325 0.75 12.64 13.51
C ALA A 325 1.11 12.91 14.97
N ARG A 326 0.63 12.05 15.87
CA ARG A 326 0.96 12.10 17.30
C ARG A 326 1.49 10.76 17.81
N ALA A 327 2.21 10.80 18.91
CA ALA A 327 2.54 9.59 19.65
C ALA A 327 1.27 9.02 20.30
N PRO A 328 1.12 7.69 20.38
CA PRO A 328 0.06 7.05 21.16
C PRO A 328 0.32 7.24 22.65
N GLU A 329 -0.75 7.22 23.45
CA GLU A 329 -0.65 7.19 24.90
C GLU A 329 -0.04 5.84 25.34
N GLY A 330 0.98 5.88 26.22
CA GLY A 330 1.69 4.66 26.64
C GLY A 330 2.79 4.16 25.69
N GLY A 331 3.07 4.89 24.60
CA GLY A 331 4.10 4.51 23.62
C GLY A 331 3.59 3.53 22.56
N GLY A 332 4.37 3.33 21.49
CA GLY A 332 3.99 2.49 20.35
C GLY A 332 4.02 3.21 18.99
N THR A 333 3.26 2.70 18.02
CA THR A 333 3.22 3.26 16.68
C THR A 333 2.53 4.62 16.66
N TRP A 334 3.16 5.61 16.01
CA TRP A 334 2.58 6.92 15.76
C TRP A 334 1.23 6.81 15.06
N ILE A 335 0.27 7.61 15.53
CA ILE A 335 -1.08 7.69 14.99
C ILE A 335 -1.10 8.81 13.96
N ASN A 336 -1.38 8.47 12.70
CA ASN A 336 -1.53 9.47 11.64
C ASN A 336 -2.85 10.21 11.85
N GLN A 337 -2.77 11.54 11.94
CA GLN A 337 -3.94 12.41 12.08
C GLN A 337 -4.38 12.94 10.72
N VAL A 338 -3.44 13.04 9.77
CA VAL A 338 -3.73 13.26 8.36
C VAL A 338 -2.99 12.24 7.51
N GLU A 339 -3.68 11.68 6.53
CA GLU A 339 -3.12 10.76 5.54
C GLU A 339 -3.61 11.12 4.13
N ILE A 340 -2.68 11.34 3.20
CA ILE A 340 -3.01 11.39 1.78
C ILE A 340 -3.15 9.95 1.28
N LYS A 341 -4.39 9.42 1.25
CA LYS A 341 -4.76 8.06 0.80
C LYS A 341 -4.42 7.86 -0.67
N ASP A 342 -4.70 8.86 -1.50
CA ASP A 342 -4.38 8.79 -2.93
C ASP A 342 -2.86 8.89 -3.14
N LYS A 343 -2.26 7.80 -3.60
CA LYS A 343 -0.80 7.74 -3.75
C LYS A 343 -0.26 8.65 -4.85
N LYS A 344 -1.03 8.87 -5.91
CA LYS A 344 -0.62 9.75 -7.00
C LYS A 344 -0.59 11.19 -6.51
N LEU A 345 -1.64 11.62 -5.82
CA LEU A 345 -1.72 12.90 -5.15
C LEU A 345 -0.57 13.04 -4.15
N LYS A 346 -0.39 12.04 -3.26
CA LYS A 346 0.69 12.03 -2.27
C LYS A 346 2.05 12.24 -2.93
N SER A 347 2.36 11.44 -3.95
CA SER A 347 3.64 11.55 -4.66
C SER A 347 3.82 12.93 -5.28
N VAL A 348 2.77 13.49 -5.88
CA VAL A 348 2.84 14.80 -6.55
C VAL A 348 3.01 15.94 -5.55
N VAL A 349 2.25 15.94 -4.45
CA VAL A 349 2.35 17.01 -3.43
C VAL A 349 3.63 16.92 -2.63
N GLU A 350 4.08 15.72 -2.27
CA GLU A 350 5.34 15.54 -1.52
C GLU A 350 6.53 15.91 -2.39
N LYS A 351 6.53 15.51 -3.66
CA LYS A 351 7.56 15.92 -4.63
C LYS A 351 7.59 17.43 -4.82
N THR A 352 6.43 18.09 -4.95
CA THR A 352 6.37 19.56 -5.07
C THR A 352 7.05 20.26 -3.90
N LEU A 353 6.90 19.73 -2.67
CA LEU A 353 7.52 20.28 -1.47
C LEU A 353 9.03 19.99 -1.42
N THR A 354 9.45 18.76 -1.72
CA THR A 354 10.88 18.38 -1.67
C THR A 354 11.68 19.02 -2.80
N ASP A 355 11.15 19.10 -4.02
CA ASP A 355 11.83 19.76 -5.14
C ASP A 355 12.07 21.25 -4.83
N LYS A 356 11.10 21.92 -4.19
CA LYS A 356 11.27 23.30 -3.71
C LYS A 356 12.38 23.39 -2.66
N TYR A 357 12.44 22.47 -1.70
CA TYR A 357 13.51 22.40 -0.71
C TYR A 357 14.89 22.16 -1.31
N ASP A 358 15.01 21.22 -2.23
CA ASP A 358 16.28 20.89 -2.88
C ASP A 358 16.78 22.08 -3.73
N SER A 359 15.87 22.79 -4.41
CA SER A 359 16.22 23.99 -5.19
C SER A 359 16.72 25.16 -4.31
N GLU A 360 16.13 25.36 -3.14
CA GLU A 360 16.51 26.44 -2.22
C GLU A 360 17.73 26.09 -1.37
N SER A 361 18.00 24.80 -1.14
CA SER A 361 19.19 24.32 -0.40
C SER A 361 20.42 24.13 -1.28
N GLY A 362 20.24 23.84 -2.58
CA GLY A 362 21.32 23.75 -3.57
C GLY A 362 21.92 25.09 -4.01
N GLY A 363 21.27 26.21 -3.69
CA GLY A 363 21.72 27.57 -4.01
C GLY A 363 22.92 28.11 -3.20
N SER A 364 23.44 27.35 -2.23
CA SER A 364 24.59 27.76 -1.40
C SER A 364 25.96 27.33 -1.95
N SER A 365 26.11 27.20 -3.27
CA SER A 365 27.41 26.91 -3.90
C SER A 365 27.68 27.84 -5.09
N SER A 366 27.91 29.13 -4.82
CA SER A 366 28.80 29.96 -5.62
C SER A 366 29.03 31.28 -4.89
N SER A 367 30.24 31.48 -4.35
CA SER A 367 30.98 32.76 -4.27
C SER A 367 32.22 32.58 -3.39
N GLY A 368 33.40 32.80 -3.97
CA GLY A 368 34.70 32.90 -3.30
C GLY A 368 35.61 31.70 -3.59
N ASP A 369 36.74 31.80 -4.28
CA ASP A 369 37.58 32.96 -4.59
C ASP A 369 38.27 32.77 -5.94
N ASP A 370 38.17 33.79 -6.81
CA ASP A 370 39.26 34.16 -7.70
C ASP A 370 40.34 34.81 -6.83
N TYR A 371 41.55 34.26 -6.82
CA TYR A 371 42.86 34.93 -7.02
C TYR A 371 44.00 33.93 -6.90
#